data_AF-A0A536KTM4-F1
#
_entry.id   AF-A0A536KTM4-F1
#
_cell.length_a   1.000
_cell.length_b   1.000
_cell.length_c   1.000
_cell.angle_alpha   90.00
_cell.angle_beta   90.00
_cell.angle_gamma   90.00
#
_symmetry.space_group_name_H-M   'P 1'
#
loop_
_entity.id
_entity.type
_entity.pdbx_description
1 polymer ?
#
loop_
_entity_poly.entity_id
_entity_poly.type
_entity_poly.pdbx_seq_one_letter_code
_entity_poly.pdbx_strand_id
1 'polypeptide(L)'
;MGVPIAWTEDPAANKLLETDPLALLIGMVLDQQVKMEKAFAGPYELKRRLGDLDARKIAAMDPHELDRVFRERPALHRFPGNMARRVQAMTAAIVNDYGGDAASVWRDARDGDDLAERIQGLPGFGEMKTKILVAILAKKFGVKPTGWEKHAATWHSVADVDSAESMAHARDVKRDMKAKARP
;
A
#
# COMPACT_ATOMS: atom_id res chain seq x y z
N MET A 1 -4.40 -20.56 3.84
CA MET A 1 -4.54 -19.56 2.77
C MET A 1 -5.35 -18.41 3.35
N GLY A 2 -4.87 -17.17 3.27
CA GLY A 2 -5.56 -16.02 3.88
C GLY A 2 -6.89 -15.72 3.20
N VAL A 3 -7.69 -14.84 3.80
CA VAL A 3 -8.96 -14.38 3.20
C VAL A 3 -8.66 -13.58 1.94
N PRO A 4 -9.32 -13.82 0.80
CA PRO A 4 -9.10 -13.04 -0.42
C PRO A 4 -9.25 -11.53 -0.23
N ILE A 5 -8.57 -10.76 -1.08
CA ILE A 5 -8.69 -9.31 -1.17
C ILE A 5 -9.92 -8.98 -2.03
N ALA A 6 -10.83 -8.19 -1.48
CA ALA A 6 -12.03 -7.69 -2.15
C ALA A 6 -12.14 -6.16 -2.01
N TRP A 7 -11.01 -5.46 -2.14
CA TRP A 7 -10.91 -4.02 -1.84
C TRP A 7 -11.30 -3.12 -3.01
N THR A 8 -11.47 -3.69 -4.20
CA THR A 8 -11.85 -2.97 -5.41
C THR A 8 -12.94 -3.74 -6.15
N GLU A 9 -13.64 -3.06 -7.05
CA GLU A 9 -14.65 -3.67 -7.93
C GLU A 9 -14.01 -4.51 -9.07
N ASP A 10 -12.71 -4.34 -9.33
CA ASP A 10 -11.98 -5.06 -10.38
C ASP A 10 -11.25 -6.28 -9.80
N PRO A 11 -11.67 -7.52 -10.14
CA PRO A 11 -11.00 -8.73 -9.67
C PRO A 11 -9.52 -8.82 -10.07
N ALA A 12 -9.12 -8.23 -11.20
CA ALA A 12 -7.73 -8.23 -11.64
C ALA A 12 -6.86 -7.31 -10.77
N ALA A 13 -7.41 -6.17 -10.34
CA ALA A 13 -6.73 -5.29 -9.39
C ALA A 13 -6.59 -5.95 -8.02
N ASN A 14 -7.65 -6.62 -7.52
CA ASN A 14 -7.60 -7.39 -6.28
C ASN A 14 -6.55 -8.50 -6.35
N LYS A 15 -6.53 -9.29 -7.42
CA LYS A 15 -5.53 -10.34 -7.63
C LYS A 15 -4.10 -9.78 -7.69
N LEU A 16 -3.90 -8.62 -8.30
CA LEU A 16 -2.59 -7.98 -8.33
C LEU A 16 -2.12 -7.64 -6.91
N LEU A 17 -2.98 -7.10 -6.06
CA LEU A 17 -2.63 -6.79 -4.66
C LEU A 17 -2.26 -8.05 -3.85
N GLU A 18 -2.84 -9.21 -4.17
CA GLU A 18 -2.54 -10.49 -3.52
C GLU A 18 -1.21 -11.11 -3.97
N THR A 19 -0.76 -10.78 -5.19
CA THR A 19 0.33 -11.50 -5.85
C THR A 19 1.58 -10.65 -6.11
N ASP A 20 1.45 -9.33 -6.05
CA ASP A 20 2.51 -8.38 -6.32
C ASP A 20 2.80 -7.52 -5.07
N PRO A 21 3.90 -7.82 -4.34
CA PRO A 21 4.36 -7.07 -3.17
C PRO A 21 4.49 -5.57 -3.42
N LEU A 22 4.99 -5.17 -4.59
CA LEU A 22 5.18 -3.77 -4.93
C LEU A 22 3.83 -3.09 -5.16
N ALA A 23 2.88 -3.77 -5.81
CA ALA A 23 1.53 -3.26 -5.96
C ALA A 23 0.86 -2.98 -4.61
N LEU A 24 1.02 -3.88 -3.62
CA LEU A 24 0.49 -3.67 -2.28
C LEU A 24 1.08 -2.41 -1.62
N LEU A 25 2.40 -2.24 -1.68
CA LEU A 25 3.07 -1.05 -1.13
C LEU A 25 2.63 0.24 -1.83
N ILE A 26 2.49 0.23 -3.16
CA ILE A 26 1.98 1.36 -3.93
C ILE A 26 0.56 1.69 -3.49
N GLY A 27 -0.33 0.70 -3.36
CA GLY A 27 -1.71 0.91 -2.88
C GLY A 27 -1.75 1.60 -1.52
N MET A 28 -0.90 1.17 -0.59
CA MET A 28 -0.74 1.80 0.72
C MET A 28 -0.23 3.24 0.63
N VAL A 29 0.73 3.55 -0.24
CA VAL A 29 1.22 4.91 -0.47
C VAL A 29 0.10 5.81 -1.00
N LEU A 30 -0.68 5.29 -1.97
CA LEU A 30 -1.78 5.99 -2.63
C LEU A 30 -3.00 6.19 -1.74
N ASP A 31 -3.12 5.49 -0.61
CA ASP A 31 -4.24 5.64 0.32
C ASP A 31 -4.17 6.94 1.13
N GLN A 32 -4.14 8.07 0.43
CA GLN A 32 -3.95 9.40 0.98
C GLN A 32 -5.09 10.34 0.59
N GLN A 33 -6.02 10.50 1.53
CA GLN A 33 -7.21 11.34 1.39
C GLN A 33 -8.09 11.01 0.17
N VAL A 34 -8.05 9.78 -0.34
CA VAL A 34 -9.01 9.25 -1.31
C VAL A 34 -9.83 8.12 -0.69
N LYS A 35 -10.85 7.64 -1.41
CA LYS A 35 -11.52 6.38 -1.09
C LYS A 35 -10.53 5.23 -1.20
N MET A 36 -10.61 4.25 -0.28
CA MET A 36 -9.66 3.12 -0.25
C MET A 36 -9.68 2.34 -1.56
N GLU A 37 -10.85 2.12 -2.15
CA GLU A 37 -11.01 1.39 -3.41
C GLU A 37 -10.27 2.09 -4.54
N LYS A 38 -10.30 3.42 -4.58
CA LYS A 38 -9.58 4.21 -5.58
C LYS A 38 -8.06 4.12 -5.37
N ALA A 39 -7.60 4.10 -4.13
CA ALA A 39 -6.19 3.92 -3.82
C ALA A 39 -5.70 2.52 -4.22
N PHE A 40 -6.42 1.48 -3.81
CA PHE A 40 -6.05 0.08 -4.06
C PHE A 40 -6.28 -0.38 -5.51
N ALA A 41 -7.13 0.31 -6.29
CA ALA A 41 -7.17 0.13 -7.75
C ALA A 41 -5.99 0.82 -8.47
N GLY A 42 -5.34 1.80 -7.83
CA GLY A 42 -4.27 2.60 -8.39
C GLY A 42 -3.05 1.81 -8.93
N PRO A 43 -2.52 0.81 -8.21
CA PRO A 43 -1.40 -0.01 -8.69
C PRO A 43 -1.69 -0.74 -10.01
N TYR A 44 -2.91 -1.27 -10.17
CA TYR A 44 -3.30 -1.95 -11.40
C TYR A 44 -3.37 -0.99 -12.58
N GLU A 45 -3.94 0.20 -12.38
CA GLU A 45 -3.95 1.24 -13.41
C GLU A 45 -2.53 1.73 -13.74
N LEU A 46 -1.67 1.89 -12.73
CA LEU A 46 -0.26 2.25 -12.95
C LEU A 46 0.45 1.18 -13.79
N LYS A 47 0.24 -0.11 -13.47
CA LYS A 47 0.77 -1.24 -14.23
C LYS A 47 0.32 -1.21 -15.68
N ARG A 48 -0.95 -0.90 -15.95
CA ARG A 48 -1.48 -0.79 -17.31
C ARG A 48 -0.81 0.31 -18.13
N ARG A 49 -0.49 1.45 -17.50
CA ARG A 49 0.17 2.59 -18.17
C ARG A 49 1.65 2.34 -18.43
N LEU A 50 2.32 1.66 -17.50
CA LEU A 50 3.76 1.38 -17.57
C LEU A 50 4.10 0.06 -18.29
N GLY A 51 3.13 -0.84 -18.44
CA GLY A 51 3.31 -2.21 -18.94
C GLY A 51 3.62 -3.21 -17.82
N ASP A 52 4.43 -2.82 -16.84
CA ASP A 52 4.74 -3.60 -15.64
C ASP A 52 4.93 -2.73 -14.39
N LEU A 53 5.05 -3.38 -13.23
CA LEU A 53 5.51 -2.73 -11.99
C LEU A 53 6.89 -3.29 -11.65
N ASP A 54 7.90 -2.44 -11.77
CA ASP A 54 9.29 -2.77 -11.43
C ASP A 54 9.87 -1.61 -10.61
N ALA A 55 10.36 -1.91 -9.41
CA ALA A 55 10.86 -0.88 -8.49
C ALA A 55 12.06 -0.11 -9.07
N ARG A 56 12.94 -0.79 -9.83
CA ARG A 56 14.14 -0.17 -10.43
C ARG A 56 13.75 0.76 -11.57
N LYS A 57 12.82 0.33 -12.44
CA LYS A 57 12.30 1.17 -13.52
C LYS A 57 11.61 2.42 -12.98
N ILE A 58 10.72 2.26 -12.00
CA ILE A 58 9.99 3.39 -11.42
C ILE A 58 10.96 4.34 -10.67
N ALA A 59 11.90 3.81 -9.90
CA ALA A 59 12.89 4.61 -9.19
C ALA A 59 13.80 5.42 -10.14
N ALA A 60 14.20 4.84 -11.28
CA ALA A 60 15.09 5.47 -12.25
C ALA A 60 14.37 6.32 -13.31
N MET A 61 13.03 6.29 -13.36
CA MET A 61 12.23 7.04 -14.32
C MET A 61 12.44 8.55 -14.16
N ASP A 62 12.38 9.30 -15.27
CA ASP A 62 12.35 10.75 -15.18
C ASP A 62 11.12 11.20 -14.34
N PRO A 63 11.29 12.03 -13.29
CA PRO A 63 10.19 12.44 -12.43
C PRO A 63 9.03 13.15 -13.16
N HIS A 64 9.31 13.88 -14.25
CA HIS A 64 8.30 14.52 -15.08
C HIS A 64 7.54 13.50 -15.94
N GLU A 65 8.20 12.45 -16.43
CA GLU A 65 7.54 11.35 -17.12
C GLU A 65 6.60 10.58 -16.19
N LEU A 66 7.06 10.25 -14.98
CA LEU A 66 6.21 9.58 -13.99
C LEU A 66 5.02 10.47 -13.56
N ASP A 67 5.23 11.79 -13.40
CA ASP A 67 4.13 12.71 -13.14
C ASP A 67 3.11 12.72 -14.30
N ARG A 68 3.57 12.71 -15.56
CA ARG A 68 2.69 12.59 -16.73
C ARG A 68 1.88 11.30 -16.71
N VAL A 69 2.50 10.16 -16.40
CA VAL A 69 1.81 8.86 -16.25
C VAL A 69 0.70 8.95 -15.19
N PHE A 70 0.97 9.58 -14.04
CA PHE A 70 -0.04 9.75 -12.99
C PHE A 70 -1.17 10.71 -13.38
N ARG A 71 -0.92 11.66 -14.29
CA ARG A 71 -1.87 12.67 -14.77
C ARG A 71 -2.69 12.24 -15.97
N GLU A 72 -2.28 11.20 -16.69
CA GLU A 72 -3.07 10.65 -17.81
C GLU A 72 -4.51 10.44 -17.36
N ARG A 73 -5.47 10.88 -18.21
CA ARG A 73 -6.88 10.97 -17.85
C ARG A 73 -7.56 9.59 -17.99
N PRO A 74 -8.37 9.16 -17.00
CA PRO A 74 -8.62 9.83 -15.73
C PRO A 74 -7.40 9.75 -14.80
N ALA A 75 -7.09 10.86 -14.11
CA ALA A 75 -5.91 10.92 -13.24
C ALA A 75 -5.91 9.78 -12.21
N LEU A 76 -4.73 9.22 -11.95
CA LEU A 76 -4.57 8.07 -11.07
C LEU A 76 -4.95 8.44 -9.63
N HIS A 77 -4.60 9.65 -9.21
CA HIS A 77 -4.91 10.20 -7.90
C HIS A 77 -5.36 11.66 -8.01
N ARG A 78 -6.10 12.16 -7.01
CA ARG A 78 -6.49 13.59 -6.94
C ARG A 78 -5.32 14.55 -6.70
N PHE A 79 -4.16 14.01 -6.35
CA PHE A 79 -2.89 14.72 -6.13
C PHE A 79 -1.77 14.03 -6.94
N PRO A 80 -1.86 14.00 -8.28
CA PRO A 80 -1.07 13.09 -9.10
C PRO A 80 0.44 13.30 -8.92
N GLY A 81 0.94 14.53 -9.07
CA GLY A 81 2.39 14.80 -8.91
C GLY A 81 2.94 14.61 -7.50
N ASN A 82 2.11 14.76 -6.45
CA ASN A 82 2.55 14.44 -5.09
C ASN A 82 2.65 12.94 -4.87
N MET A 83 1.71 12.17 -5.42
CA MET A 83 1.71 10.71 -5.29
C MET A 83 2.75 10.05 -6.19
N ALA A 84 2.98 10.57 -7.39
CA ALA A 84 4.07 10.13 -8.28
C ALA A 84 5.43 10.20 -7.56
N ARG A 85 5.75 11.37 -6.99
CA ARG A 85 7.00 11.55 -6.22
C ARG A 85 7.11 10.65 -4.99
N ARG A 86 6.00 10.40 -4.27
CA ARG A 86 6.00 9.51 -3.10
C ARG A 86 6.19 8.05 -3.50
N VAL A 87 5.53 7.60 -4.56
CA VAL A 87 5.72 6.25 -5.11
C VAL A 87 7.16 6.08 -5.59
N GLN A 88 7.70 7.05 -6.32
CA GLN A 88 9.09 7.02 -6.77
C GLN A 88 10.10 6.96 -5.61
N ALA A 89 9.90 7.79 -4.58
CA ALA A 89 10.76 7.77 -3.39
C ALA A 89 10.68 6.43 -2.65
N MET A 90 9.48 5.87 -2.51
CA MET A 90 9.29 4.55 -1.93
C MET A 90 10.00 3.47 -2.75
N THR A 91 9.86 3.48 -4.08
CA THR A 91 10.57 2.52 -4.93
C THR A 91 12.09 2.69 -4.88
N ALA A 92 12.59 3.92 -4.74
CA ALA A 92 14.03 4.17 -4.56
C ALA A 92 14.55 3.56 -3.26
N ALA A 93 13.80 3.66 -2.15
CA ALA A 93 14.13 2.98 -0.90
C ALA A 93 14.10 1.46 -1.05
N ILE A 94 13.10 0.90 -1.75
CA ILE A 94 13.06 -0.53 -2.08
C ILE A 94 14.29 -0.96 -2.90
N VAL A 95 14.77 -0.14 -3.83
CA VAL A 95 15.98 -0.46 -4.60
C VAL A 95 17.24 -0.43 -3.72
N ASN A 96 17.40 0.63 -2.93
CA ASN A 96 18.61 0.88 -2.16
C ASN A 96 18.77 -0.07 -0.97
N ASP A 97 17.69 -0.28 -0.23
CA ASP A 97 17.74 -0.96 1.08
C ASP A 97 17.31 -2.43 0.95
N TYR A 98 16.58 -2.77 -0.12
CA TYR A 98 15.90 -4.05 -0.31
C TYR A 98 16.23 -4.70 -1.66
N GLY A 99 17.22 -4.19 -2.39
CA GLY A 99 17.69 -4.77 -3.65
C GLY A 99 16.63 -4.81 -4.77
N GLY A 100 15.61 -3.95 -4.70
CA GLY A 100 14.50 -3.90 -5.65
C GLY A 100 13.40 -4.93 -5.40
N ASP A 101 13.53 -5.77 -4.38
CA ASP A 101 12.53 -6.78 -4.02
C ASP A 101 11.63 -6.28 -2.89
N ALA A 102 10.42 -5.82 -3.23
CA ALA A 102 9.46 -5.32 -2.26
C ALA A 102 9.02 -6.37 -1.21
N ALA A 103 9.06 -7.67 -1.51
CA ALA A 103 8.69 -8.70 -0.53
C ALA A 103 9.72 -8.85 0.59
N SER A 104 10.98 -8.49 0.33
CA SER A 104 12.06 -8.58 1.33
C SER A 104 11.79 -7.72 2.57
N VAL A 105 10.98 -6.67 2.44
CA VAL A 105 10.54 -5.79 3.55
C VAL A 105 9.97 -6.62 4.70
N TRP A 106 9.19 -7.65 4.42
CA TRP A 106 8.60 -8.51 5.45
C TRP A 106 9.13 -9.94 5.47
N ARG A 107 9.57 -10.48 4.33
CA ARG A 107 10.12 -11.83 4.27
C ARG A 107 11.39 -11.96 5.13
N ASP A 108 12.21 -10.92 5.15
CA ASP A 108 13.53 -10.94 5.79
C ASP A 108 13.51 -10.25 7.17
N ALA A 109 12.32 -9.92 7.69
CA ALA A 109 12.13 -9.37 9.02
C ALA A 109 12.31 -10.44 10.10
N ARG A 110 13.09 -10.12 11.14
CA ARG A 110 13.45 -11.05 12.22
C ARG A 110 12.30 -11.29 13.20
N ASP A 111 11.57 -10.23 13.52
CA ASP A 111 10.46 -10.21 14.48
C ASP A 111 9.49 -9.06 14.15
N GLY A 112 8.47 -8.88 14.98
CA GLY A 112 7.48 -7.82 14.82
C GLY A 112 8.05 -6.41 14.95
N ASP A 113 9.06 -6.19 15.80
CA ASP A 113 9.71 -4.88 15.97
C ASP A 113 10.51 -4.52 14.71
N ASP A 114 11.32 -5.45 14.18
CA ASP A 114 12.07 -5.30 12.91
C ASP A 114 11.13 -5.11 11.71
N LEU A 115 10.02 -5.86 11.64
CA LEU A 115 9.01 -5.68 10.59
C LEU A 115 8.41 -4.26 10.61
N ALA A 116 8.04 -3.77 11.79
CA ALA A 116 7.45 -2.45 11.93
C ALA A 116 8.44 -1.35 11.59
N GLU A 117 9.70 -1.47 12.02
CA GLU A 117 10.78 -0.55 11.69
C GLU A 117 11.03 -0.48 10.18
N ARG A 118 11.15 -1.64 9.51
CA ARG A 118 11.33 -1.74 8.06
C ARG A 118 10.21 -1.08 7.27
N ILE A 119 8.95 -1.34 7.65
CA ILE A 119 7.79 -0.73 7.00
C ILE A 119 7.77 0.79 7.25
N GLN A 120 8.00 1.23 8.49
CA GLN A 120 7.94 2.64 8.84
C GLN A 120 9.08 3.45 8.22
N GLY A 121 10.23 2.82 7.93
CA GLY A 121 11.34 3.43 7.21
C GLY A 121 11.03 3.76 5.75
N LEU A 122 10.00 3.15 5.15
CA LEU A 122 9.64 3.41 3.76
C LEU A 122 9.00 4.82 3.59
N PRO A 123 9.44 5.61 2.59
CA PRO A 123 8.80 6.88 2.27
C PRO A 123 7.28 6.75 2.06
N GLY A 124 6.51 7.56 2.77
CA GLY A 124 5.04 7.54 2.69
C GLY A 124 4.36 6.59 3.67
N PHE A 125 5.12 5.87 4.50
CA PHE A 125 4.64 5.12 5.66
C PHE A 125 4.91 5.89 6.95
N GLY A 126 3.95 5.82 7.85
CA GLY A 126 4.04 6.33 9.22
C GLY A 126 3.22 5.40 10.11
N GLU A 127 3.21 5.65 11.42
CA GLU A 127 2.68 4.71 12.43
C GLU A 127 1.34 4.04 12.04
N MET A 128 0.37 4.83 11.59
CA MET A 128 -0.94 4.30 11.21
C MET A 128 -0.87 3.34 10.01
N LYS A 129 -0.10 3.68 8.97
CA LYS A 129 0.06 2.80 7.79
C LYS A 129 0.90 1.56 8.12
N THR A 130 1.88 1.70 9.01
CA THR A 130 2.64 0.56 9.55
C THR A 130 1.70 -0.41 10.23
N LYS A 131 0.84 0.08 11.13
CA LYS A 131 -0.16 -0.74 11.82
C LYS A 131 -1.11 -1.46 10.88
N ILE A 132 -1.61 -0.75 9.87
CA ILE A 132 -2.50 -1.33 8.86
C ILE A 132 -1.76 -2.38 8.01
N LEU A 133 -0.54 -2.11 7.54
CA LEU A 133 0.20 -3.06 6.70
C LEU A 133 0.57 -4.33 7.48
N VAL A 134 1.00 -4.22 8.74
CA VAL A 134 1.24 -5.38 9.61
C VAL A 134 -0.03 -6.23 9.76
N ALA A 135 -1.19 -5.60 9.99
CA ALA A 135 -2.46 -6.31 10.05
C ALA A 135 -2.84 -6.99 8.72
N ILE A 136 -2.63 -6.32 7.58
CA ILE A 136 -2.83 -6.89 6.24
C ILE A 136 -1.95 -8.13 6.07
N LEU A 137 -0.65 -8.00 6.33
CA LEU A 137 0.33 -9.07 6.18
C LEU A 137 -0.06 -10.31 7.01
N ALA A 138 -0.48 -10.12 8.26
CA ALA A 138 -0.91 -11.22 9.10
C ALA A 138 -2.24 -11.86 8.67
N LYS A 139 -3.25 -11.07 8.33
CA LYS A 139 -4.62 -11.55 8.05
C LYS A 139 -4.80 -12.07 6.61
N LYS A 140 -4.17 -11.42 5.64
CA LYS A 140 -4.32 -11.71 4.21
C LYS A 140 -3.18 -12.59 3.67
N PHE A 141 -1.96 -12.40 4.17
CA PHE A 141 -0.77 -13.08 3.64
C PHE A 141 -0.21 -14.15 4.60
N GLY A 142 -0.67 -14.21 5.85
CA GLY A 142 -0.17 -15.16 6.85
C GLY A 142 1.25 -14.84 7.36
N VAL A 143 1.76 -13.64 7.09
CA VAL A 143 3.08 -13.19 7.56
C VAL A 143 2.95 -12.73 9.01
N LYS A 144 3.44 -13.56 9.94
CA LYS A 144 3.25 -13.41 11.39
C LYS A 144 4.57 -13.65 12.15
N PRO A 145 5.59 -12.79 11.98
CA PRO A 145 6.82 -12.92 12.76
C PRO A 145 6.53 -12.70 14.25
N THR A 146 7.30 -13.30 15.14
CA THR A 146 7.08 -13.22 16.60
C THR A 146 6.87 -11.79 17.08
N GLY A 147 5.77 -11.52 17.79
CA GLY A 147 5.48 -10.19 18.35
C GLY A 147 4.84 -9.19 17.39
N TRP A 148 4.45 -9.60 16.17
CA TRP A 148 3.79 -8.74 15.18
C TRP A 148 2.52 -8.06 15.71
N GLU A 149 1.79 -8.69 16.65
CA GLU A 149 0.52 -8.19 17.20
C GLU A 149 0.66 -6.81 17.85
N LYS A 150 1.82 -6.54 18.47
CA LYS A 150 2.16 -5.24 19.10
C LYS A 150 2.07 -4.08 18.11
N HIS A 151 2.33 -4.36 16.84
CA HIS A 151 2.39 -3.38 15.76
C HIS A 151 1.23 -3.50 14.79
N ALA A 152 0.25 -4.35 15.05
CA ALA A 152 -0.91 -4.48 14.17
C ALA A 152 -2.00 -3.46 14.52
N ALA A 153 -2.75 -3.02 13.52
CA ALA A 153 -3.99 -2.28 13.76
C ALA A 153 -4.99 -3.15 14.53
N THR A 154 -5.48 -2.63 15.66
CA THR A 154 -6.46 -3.28 16.54
C THR A 154 -7.90 -2.82 16.27
N TRP A 155 -8.08 -1.91 15.31
CA TRP A 155 -9.37 -1.41 14.85
C TRP A 155 -9.69 -1.95 13.46
N HIS A 156 -10.98 -1.89 13.09
CA HIS A 156 -11.44 -2.33 11.77
C HIS A 156 -10.81 -1.48 10.66
N SER A 157 -10.02 -2.11 9.80
CA SER A 157 -9.25 -1.47 8.73
C SER A 157 -9.43 -2.22 7.41
N VAL A 158 -8.70 -1.83 6.36
CA VAL A 158 -8.73 -2.57 5.09
C VAL A 158 -8.26 -4.03 5.24
N ALA A 159 -7.46 -4.34 6.27
CA ALA A 159 -7.05 -5.70 6.60
C ALA A 159 -8.23 -6.62 6.96
N ASP A 160 -9.34 -6.04 7.41
CA ASP A 160 -10.56 -6.73 7.86
C ASP A 160 -11.64 -6.79 6.78
N VAL A 161 -11.36 -6.31 5.57
CA VAL A 161 -12.34 -6.23 4.48
C VAL A 161 -12.38 -7.54 3.71
N ASP A 162 -13.59 -8.09 3.61
CA ASP A 162 -13.96 -9.31 2.89
C ASP A 162 -15.29 -9.15 2.11
N SER A 163 -15.99 -8.03 2.28
CA SER A 163 -17.29 -7.75 1.70
C SER A 163 -17.51 -6.24 1.55
N ALA A 164 -18.56 -5.86 0.83
CA ALA A 164 -18.95 -4.45 0.71
C ALA A 164 -19.35 -3.82 2.06
N GLU A 165 -19.94 -4.62 2.97
CA GLU A 165 -20.34 -4.18 4.30
C GLU A 165 -19.12 -3.89 5.18
N SER A 166 -18.16 -4.82 5.24
CA SER A 166 -16.92 -4.62 5.99
C SER A 166 -16.06 -3.50 5.38
N MET A 167 -16.16 -3.27 4.06
CA MET A 167 -15.56 -2.12 3.40
C MET A 167 -16.19 -0.80 3.84
N ALA A 168 -17.52 -0.74 3.95
CA ALA A 168 -18.23 0.44 4.46
C ALA A 168 -17.79 0.77 5.90
N HIS A 169 -17.71 -0.23 6.78
CA HIS A 169 -17.25 -0.04 8.15
C HIS A 169 -15.80 0.49 8.21
N ALA A 170 -14.89 -0.02 7.38
CA ALA A 170 -13.52 0.48 7.33
C ALA A 170 -13.45 1.95 6.85
N ARG A 171 -14.35 2.38 5.96
CA ARG A 171 -14.45 3.80 5.55
C ARG A 171 -14.91 4.68 6.71
N ASP A 172 -15.85 4.21 7.51
CA ASP A 172 -16.34 4.93 8.69
C ASP A 172 -15.24 5.10 9.72
N VAL A 173 -14.53 4.02 10.09
CA VAL A 173 -13.40 4.08 11.03
C VAL A 173 -12.31 5.04 10.51
N LYS A 174 -11.96 4.95 9.23
CA LYS A 174 -10.97 5.86 8.62
C LYS A 174 -11.41 7.33 8.68
N ARG A 175 -12.68 7.63 8.43
CA ARG A 175 -13.23 8.99 8.52
C ARG A 175 -13.14 9.51 9.95
N ASP A 176 -13.52 8.70 10.93
CA ASP A 176 -13.56 9.09 12.34
C ASP A 176 -12.15 9.31 12.90
N MET A 177 -11.18 8.47 12.52
CA MET A 177 -9.77 8.68 12.85
C MET A 177 -9.23 9.99 12.26
N LYS A 178 -9.58 10.30 11.01
CA LYS A 178 -9.18 11.56 10.37
C LYS A 178 -9.80 12.78 11.06
N ALA A 179 -11.03 12.67 11.56
CA ALA A 179 -11.68 13.73 12.31
C ALA A 179 -10.96 14.01 13.64
N LYS A 180 -10.56 12.96 14.36
CA LYS A 180 -9.80 13.06 15.62
C LYS A 180 -8.38 13.60 15.46
N ALA A 181 -7.78 13.43 14.27
CA ALA A 181 -6.44 13.89 13.96
C ALA A 181 -6.39 15.33 13.39
N ARG A 182 -7.54 15.99 13.17
CA ARG A 182 -7.56 17.42 12.85
C ARG A 182 -7.46 18.21 14.17
N PRO A 183 -6.53 19.17 14.28
CA PRO A 183 -6.47 20.07 15.44
C PRO A 183 -7.72 20.93 15.55
#